data_AF-A0A1H5BK26-F1
#
_entry.id   AF-A0A1H5BK26-F1
#
_cell.length_a   1.000
_cell.length_b   1.000
_cell.length_c   1.000
_cell.angle_alpha   90.00
_cell.angle_beta   90.00
_cell.angle_gamma   90.00
#
_symmetry.space_group_name_H-M   'P 1'
#
loop_
_entity.id
_entity.type
_entity.pdbx_description
1 polymer ?
#
loop_
_entity_poly.entity_id
_entity_poly.type
_entity_poly.pdbx_seq_one_letter_code
_entity_poly.pdbx_strand_id
1 'polypeptide(L)'
;MPVSPHTLLQHVQDRTTDLRRWLDTGENTATLTAYLRDEPVDHRWLSTYRRLTHDLLRAVDHASPPREPHDTPAPSVDRQSDLR
;
A
#
# COMPACT_ATOMS: atom_id res chain seq x y z
N MET A 1 8.65 -7.87 -18.76
CA MET A 1 8.94 -8.96 -17.79
C MET A 1 8.04 -8.75 -16.60
N PRO A 2 7.19 -9.73 -16.20
CA PRO A 2 6.43 -9.64 -14.97
C PRO A 2 7.39 -9.70 -13.78
N VAL A 3 7.31 -8.74 -12.87
CA VAL A 3 8.08 -8.77 -11.63
C VAL A 3 7.50 -9.84 -10.71
N SER A 4 8.35 -10.70 -10.16
CA SER A 4 7.89 -11.75 -9.25
C SER A 4 7.25 -11.12 -8.00
N PRO A 5 6.16 -11.70 -7.45
CA PRO A 5 5.51 -11.19 -6.24
C PRO A 5 6.47 -11.12 -5.04
N HIS A 6 7.48 -11.98 -5.02
CA HIS A 6 8.57 -11.95 -4.04
C HIS A 6 9.42 -10.68 -4.12
N THR A 7 9.64 -10.12 -5.31
CA THR A 7 10.37 -8.87 -5.53
C THR A 7 9.54 -7.66 -5.10
N LEU A 8 8.23 -7.71 -5.31
CA LEU A 8 7.28 -6.68 -4.86
C LEU A 8 7.21 -6.65 -3.32
N LEU A 9 7.12 -7.81 -2.68
CA LEU A 9 7.10 -7.91 -1.22
C LEU A 9 8.43 -7.43 -0.60
N GLN A 10 9.58 -7.78 -1.20
CA GLN A 10 10.88 -7.25 -0.77
C GLN A 10 10.92 -5.73 -0.87
N HIS A 11 10.41 -5.15 -1.95
CA HIS A 11 10.36 -3.70 -2.11
C HIS A 11 9.49 -3.03 -1.03
N VAL A 12 8.37 -3.63 -0.62
CA VAL A 12 7.57 -3.13 0.51
C VAL A 12 8.35 -3.21 1.83
N GLN A 13 9.07 -4.30 2.07
CA GLN A 13 9.88 -4.49 3.27
C GLN A 13 11.02 -3.48 3.35
N ASP A 14 11.70 -3.22 2.24
CA ASP A 14 12.77 -2.20 2.15
C ASP A 14 12.22 -0.82 2.48
N ARG A 15 11.08 -0.42 1.88
CA ARG A 15 10.45 0.88 2.16
C ARG A 15 9.97 1.02 3.59
N THR A 16 9.45 -0.06 4.17
CA THR A 16 9.05 -0.08 5.58
C THR A 16 10.27 0.09 6.49
N THR A 17 11.38 -0.56 6.15
CA THR A 17 12.64 -0.49 6.90
C THR A 17 13.26 0.90 6.80
N ASP A 18 13.26 1.52 5.62
CA ASP A 18 13.72 2.89 5.42
C ASP A 18 12.91 3.89 6.25
N LEU A 19 11.57 3.78 6.23
CA LEU A 19 10.70 4.65 7.05
C LEU A 19 10.98 4.46 8.55
N ARG A 20 11.12 3.21 9.00
CA ARG A 20 11.44 2.90 10.39
C ARG A 20 12.78 3.48 10.80
N ARG A 21 13.81 3.32 9.97
CA ARG A 21 15.16 3.85 10.21
C ARG A 21 15.17 5.38 10.24
N TRP A 22 14.39 6.01 9.38
CA TRP A 22 14.24 7.47 9.39
C TRP A 22 13.58 7.95 10.68
N LEU A 23 12.52 7.27 11.15
CA LEU A 23 11.86 7.59 12.41
C LEU A 23 12.75 7.34 13.64
N ASP A 24 13.55 6.28 13.63
CA ASP A 24 14.47 5.91 14.72
C ASP A 24 15.55 6.96 14.98
N THR A 25 15.76 7.89 14.05
CA THR A 25 16.57 9.08 14.32
C THR A 25 15.84 9.89 15.40
N GLY A 26 16.41 9.99 16.61
CA GLY A 26 15.70 10.41 17.83
C GLY A 26 14.88 11.71 17.74
N GLU A 27 15.30 12.68 16.92
CA GLU A 27 14.54 13.90 16.64
C GLU A 27 13.21 13.60 15.90
N ASN A 28 13.22 12.69 14.92
CA ASN A 28 12.07 12.38 14.09
C ASN A 28 10.96 11.64 14.85
N THR A 29 11.30 10.80 15.85
CA THR A 29 10.29 10.17 16.70
C THR A 29 9.58 11.19 17.59
N ALA A 30 10.33 12.17 18.11
CA ALA A 30 9.75 13.27 18.88
C ALA A 30 8.84 14.14 18.00
N THR A 31 9.28 14.50 16.80
CA THR A 31 8.48 15.26 15.83
C THR A 31 7.24 14.48 15.35
N LEU A 32 7.32 13.15 15.18
CA LEU A 32 6.13 12.34 14.89
C LEU A 32 5.12 12.39 16.03
N THR A 33 5.60 12.29 17.26
CA THR A 33 4.73 12.38 18.44
C THR A 33 4.07 13.75 18.52
N ALA A 34 4.80 14.84 18.23
CA ALA A 34 4.24 16.19 18.15
C ALA A 34 3.19 16.31 17.05
N TYR A 35 3.48 15.81 15.84
CA TYR A 35 2.53 15.77 14.73
C TYR A 35 1.22 15.03 15.08
N LEU A 36 1.31 13.90 15.79
CA LEU A 36 0.14 13.13 16.24
C LEU A 36 -0.69 13.85 17.31
N ARG A 37 -0.15 14.89 17.93
CA ARG A 37 -0.83 15.72 18.93
C ARG A 37 -1.35 17.03 18.34
N ASP A 38 -1.38 17.15 17.01
CA ASP A 38 -1.73 18.38 16.28
C ASP A 38 -0.79 19.56 16.60
N GLU A 39 0.44 19.29 17.04
CA GLU A 39 1.45 20.33 17.24
C GLU A 39 2.10 20.72 15.90
N PRO A 40 2.50 22.00 15.74
CA PRO A 40 3.18 22.46 14.54
C PRO A 40 4.56 21.79 14.43
N VAL A 41 4.81 21.16 13.28
CA VAL A 41 6.09 20.49 12.97
C VAL A 41 6.76 21.13 11.76
N ASP A 42 8.07 20.96 11.65
CA ASP A 42 8.85 21.48 10.54
C ASP A 42 8.33 21.00 9.18
N HIS A 43 8.17 21.95 8.25
CA HIS A 43 7.67 21.65 6.92
C HIS A 43 8.60 20.70 6.13
N ARG A 44 9.91 20.78 6.39
CA ARG A 44 10.92 19.89 5.84
C ARG A 44 10.78 18.46 6.36
N TRP A 45 10.49 18.32 7.66
CA TRP A 45 10.21 17.03 8.29
C TRP A 45 8.94 16.42 7.69
N LEU A 46 7.85 17.21 7.63
CA LEU A 46 6.56 16.76 7.10
C LEU A 46 6.66 16.33 5.63
N SER A 47 7.42 17.06 4.81
CA SER A 47 7.64 16.71 3.40
C SER A 47 8.36 15.37 3.25
N THR A 48 9.36 15.11 4.12
CA THR A 48 10.11 13.85 4.10
C THR A 48 9.25 12.69 4.57
N TYR A 49 8.50 12.88 5.66
CA TYR A 49 7.54 11.90 6.16
C TYR A 49 6.51 11.52 5.09
N ARG A 50 5.82 12.52 4.51
CA ARG A 50 4.81 12.29 3.47
C ARG A 50 5.37 11.56 2.26
N ARG A 51 6.59 11.89 1.84
CA ARG A 51 7.26 11.20 0.72
C ARG A 51 7.51 9.73 1.04
N LEU A 52 8.06 9.42 2.21
CA LEU A 52 8.34 8.04 2.62
C LEU A 52 7.05 7.22 2.78
N THR A 53 6.01 7.80 3.39
CA THR A 53 4.69 7.17 3.51
C THR A 53 4.07 6.91 2.14
N HIS A 54 4.14 7.88 1.23
CA HIS A 54 3.62 7.73 -0.13
C HIS A 54 4.36 6.63 -0.91
N ASP A 55 5.70 6.60 -0.85
CA ASP A 55 6.49 5.56 -1.53
C ASP A 55 6.19 4.16 -0.98
N LEU A 56 5.94 4.03 0.33
CA LEU A 56 5.49 2.78 0.94
C LEU A 56 4.09 2.37 0.46
N LEU A 57 3.11 3.28 0.51
CA LEU A 57 1.74 3.00 0.06
C LEU A 57 1.71 2.60 -1.42
N ARG A 58 2.51 3.27 -2.25
CA ARG A 58 2.65 2.93 -3.66
C ARG A 58 3.28 1.54 -3.86
N ALA A 59 4.28 1.18 -3.05
CA ALA A 59 4.86 -0.16 -3.10
C ALA A 59 3.84 -1.24 -2.71
N VAL A 60 3.00 -0.97 -1.71
CA VAL A 60 1.93 -1.88 -1.26
C VAL A 60 0.83 -2.02 -2.32
N ASP A 61 0.44 -0.92 -2.97
CA ASP A 61 -0.51 -0.91 -4.08
C ASP A 61 -0.01 -1.78 -5.24
N HIS A 62 1.26 -1.60 -5.63
CA HIS A 62 1.89 -2.43 -6.65
C HIS A 62 2.07 -3.90 -6.26
N ALA A 63 2.24 -4.20 -4.96
CA ALA A 63 2.36 -5.56 -4.45
C ALA A 63 1.00 -6.26 -4.28
N SER A 64 -0.08 -5.48 -4.17
CA SER A 64 -1.42 -6.01 -4.10
C SER A 64 -1.84 -6.45 -5.51
N PRO A 65 -2.18 -7.73 -5.73
CA PRO A 65 -2.81 -8.10 -6.99
C PRO A 65 -4.09 -7.26 -7.12
N PRO A 66 -4.39 -6.72 -8.32
CA PRO A 66 -5.70 -6.15 -8.55
C PRO A 66 -6.70 -7.23 -8.16
N ARG A 67 -7.56 -6.93 -7.18
CA ARG A 67 -8.67 -7.80 -6.81
C ARG A 67 -9.41 -8.05 -8.10
N GLU A 68 -9.29 -9.27 -8.64
CA GLU A 68 -10.07 -9.65 -9.81
C GLU A 68 -11.52 -9.33 -9.47
N PRO A 69 -12.26 -8.61 -10.34
CA PRO A 69 -13.69 -8.56 -10.17
C PRO A 69 -14.14 -10.01 -10.23
N HIS A 70 -14.52 -10.56 -9.08
CA HIS A 70 -15.32 -11.77 -9.00
C HIS A 70 -16.71 -11.40 -9.57
N ASP A 71 -16.76 -11.15 -10.88
CA ASP A 71 -17.96 -11.18 -11.67
C ASP A 71 -18.12 -12.62 -12.13
N THR A 72 -18.58 -13.45 -11.20
CA THR A 72 -19.34 -14.63 -11.59
C THR A 72 -20.79 -14.19 -11.68
N PRO A 73 -21.36 -14.13 -12.89
CA PRO A 73 -22.71 -14.59 -13.11
C PRO A 73 -22.70 -15.72 -14.16
N ALA A 74 -23.19 -16.87 -13.70
CA ALA A 74 -23.58 -18.11 -14.38
C ALA A 74 -23.62 -18.13 -15.93
N PRO A 75 -23.14 -19.21 -16.60
CA PRO A 75 -23.80 -19.64 -17.82
C PRO A 75 -25.20 -20.11 -17.44
N SER A 76 -26.21 -19.35 -17.85
CA SER A 76 -27.60 -19.78 -17.86
C SER A 76 -27.67 -21.18 -18.46
N VAL A 77 -27.98 -22.19 -17.64
CA VAL A 77 -28.44 -23.47 -18.15
C VAL A 77 -29.78 -23.18 -18.79
N ASP A 78 -29.71 -23.19 -20.12
CA ASP A 78 -30.80 -23.11 -21.06
C ASP A 78 -32.00 -23.92 -20.57
N ARG A 79 -33.10 -23.20 -20.31
CA ARG A 79 -34.41 -23.80 -20.08
C ARG A 79 -34.91 -24.28 -21.44
N GLN A 80 -34.34 -25.37 -21.94
CA GLN A 80 -34.95 -26.15 -23.01
C GLN A 80 -36.08 -26.98 -22.39
N SER A 81 -37.21 -26.32 -22.17
CA SER A 81 -38.50 -26.99 -22.03
C SER A 81 -39.27 -26.77 -23.32
N ASP A 82 -39.82 -27.88 -23.82
CA ASP A 82 -40.91 -27.96 -24.78
C ASP A 82 -40.54 -27.96 -26.27
N LEU A 83 -40.13 -29.15 -26.73
CA LEU A 83 -40.54 -29.63 -28.05
C LEU A 83 -40.64 -31.15 -28.01
N ARG A 84 -41.77 -31.68 -27.53
CA ARG A 84 -42.62 -32.66 -28.25
C ARG A 84 -43.82 -33.15 -27.43
#